data_AF-A0A813VPG4-F1
#
_entry.id   AF-A0A813VPG4-F1
#
_cell.length_a   1.000
_cell.length_b   1.000
_cell.length_c   1.000
_cell.angle_alpha   90.00
_cell.angle_beta   90.00
_cell.angle_gamma   90.00
#
_symmetry.space_group_name_H-M   'P 1'
#
loop_
_entity.id
_entity.type
_entity.pdbx_description
1 polymer ?
#
loop_
_entity_poly.entity_id
_entity_poly.type
_entity_poly.pdbx_seq_one_letter_code
_entity_poly.pdbx_strand_id
1 'polypeptide(L)'
;MRTSSILLCLVFSIFAIISVVNGISCENPSQYAGRSLCDPFGGYCGECVSLVKICTGDRRTIHQWRPGTRVRGANIASGTAIATFPNGKYRGHAAIYISQDKNGIQVWDQWKGHPVSRRTIRWNGSGLSNNGDSFYVIN
;
A
#
# COMPACT_ATOMS: atom_id res chain seq x y z
N MET A 1 -54.61 -2.67 -37.06
CA MET A 1 -53.31 -2.16 -37.56
C MET A 1 -52.40 -1.84 -36.37
N ARG A 2 -51.31 -2.60 -36.24
CA ARG A 2 -49.94 -2.17 -35.87
C ARG A 2 -49.69 -1.62 -34.45
N THR A 3 -49.12 -2.44 -33.56
CA THR A 3 -47.68 -2.46 -33.11
C THR A 3 -47.40 -1.38 -32.05
N SER A 4 -46.66 -1.57 -30.96
CA SER A 4 -45.71 -2.60 -30.58
C SER A 4 -45.44 -2.45 -29.08
N SER A 5 -45.10 -3.56 -28.45
CA SER A 5 -44.51 -3.69 -27.13
C SER A 5 -43.39 -2.66 -26.87
N ILE A 6 -43.56 -1.80 -25.87
CA ILE A 6 -42.44 -1.06 -25.29
C ILE A 6 -41.82 -1.98 -24.24
N LEU A 7 -40.90 -2.82 -24.72
CA LEU A 7 -39.99 -3.58 -23.89
C LEU A 7 -39.07 -2.57 -23.20
N LEU A 8 -39.32 -2.29 -21.92
CA LEU A 8 -38.43 -1.52 -21.07
C LEU A 8 -37.17 -2.36 -20.82
N CYS A 9 -36.22 -2.32 -21.77
CA CYS A 9 -34.87 -2.83 -21.58
C CYS A 9 -34.19 -2.00 -20.50
N LEU A 10 -34.38 -2.39 -19.23
CA LEU A 10 -33.50 -2.03 -18.13
C LEU A 10 -32.14 -2.66 -18.43
N VAL A 11 -31.30 -1.91 -19.13
CA VAL A 11 -29.88 -2.20 -19.25
C VAL A 11 -29.30 -1.98 -17.84
N PHE A 12 -29.39 -3.00 -16.98
CA PHE A 12 -28.54 -3.08 -15.80
C PHE A 12 -27.12 -3.25 -16.33
N SER A 13 -26.45 -2.14 -16.63
CA SER A 13 -25.01 -2.13 -16.82
C SER A 13 -24.41 -2.64 -15.52
N ILE A 14 -24.00 -3.91 -15.53
CA ILE A 14 -23.17 -4.51 -14.49
C ILE A 14 -21.82 -3.81 -14.59
N PHE A 15 -21.73 -2.59 -14.06
CA PHE A 15 -20.46 -2.08 -13.56
C PHE A 15 -20.18 -2.95 -12.34
N ALA A 16 -19.41 -4.03 -12.56
CA ALA A 16 -18.73 -4.68 -11.46
C ALA A 16 -17.94 -3.56 -10.77
N ILE A 17 -18.43 -3.12 -9.61
CA ILE A 17 -17.73 -2.16 -8.77
C ILE A 17 -16.46 -2.91 -8.36
N ILE A 18 -15.36 -2.65 -9.06
CA ILE A 18 -14.06 -3.19 -8.67
C ILE A 18 -13.72 -2.46 -7.37
N SER A 19 -14.07 -3.07 -6.24
CA SER A 19 -13.83 -2.49 -4.92
C SER A 19 -12.33 -2.23 -4.76
N VAL A 20 -11.94 -0.96 -4.77
CA VAL A 20 -10.59 -0.55 -4.47
C VAL A 20 -10.35 -0.84 -2.99
N VAL A 21 -9.30 -1.60 -2.69
CA VAL A 21 -8.89 -1.85 -1.32
C VAL A 21 -8.25 -0.58 -0.76
N ASN A 22 -8.82 -0.09 0.32
CA ASN A 22 -8.29 1.03 1.08
C ASN A 22 -7.70 0.52 2.39
N GLY A 23 -6.53 1.07 2.77
CA GLY A 23 -5.97 0.95 4.12
C GLY A 23 -5.66 2.34 4.65
N ILE A 24 -4.88 2.43 5.73
CA ILE A 24 -4.29 3.73 6.12
C ILE A 24 -3.47 4.28 4.95
N SER A 25 -3.75 5.52 4.53
CA SER A 25 -3.23 6.07 3.29
C SER A 25 -2.50 7.38 3.51
N CYS A 26 -1.61 7.71 2.58
CA CYS A 26 -0.93 8.98 2.49
C CYS A 26 -1.24 9.63 1.14
N GLU A 27 -1.79 10.84 1.18
CA GLU A 27 -2.21 11.56 -0.02
C GLU A 27 -1.04 12.00 -0.91
N ASN A 28 0.06 12.44 -0.31
CA ASN A 28 1.19 13.01 -1.05
C ASN A 28 2.54 12.52 -0.51
N PRO A 29 2.96 11.28 -0.82
CA PRO A 29 4.25 10.75 -0.37
C PRO A 29 5.47 11.41 -1.05
N SER A 30 5.30 12.00 -2.24
CA SER A 30 6.41 12.61 -2.97
C SER A 30 6.96 13.88 -2.31
N GLN A 31 6.17 14.56 -1.46
CA GLN A 31 6.63 15.72 -0.69
C GLN A 31 7.82 15.41 0.23
N TYR A 32 8.01 14.13 0.56
CA TYR A 32 9.08 13.68 1.45
C TYR A 32 10.33 13.20 0.70
N ALA A 33 10.32 13.18 -0.63
CA ALA A 33 11.43 12.70 -1.44
C ALA A 33 12.77 13.35 -1.06
N GLY A 34 13.81 12.53 -0.90
CA GLY A 34 15.16 12.97 -0.52
C GLY A 34 15.34 13.29 0.96
N ARG A 35 14.28 13.23 1.78
CA ARG A 35 14.37 13.44 3.23
C ARG A 35 14.58 12.12 3.96
N SER A 36 15.30 12.14 5.07
CA SER A 36 15.31 11.04 6.04
C SER A 36 14.36 11.42 7.16
N LEU A 37 13.21 10.74 7.23
CA LEU A 37 12.16 11.10 8.18
C LEU A 37 12.35 10.43 9.53
N CYS A 38 11.91 11.14 10.57
CA CYS A 38 11.88 10.67 11.94
C CYS A 38 10.45 10.73 12.45
N ASP A 39 9.88 9.60 12.87
CA ASP A 39 8.53 9.57 13.38
C ASP A 39 8.38 10.51 14.59
N PRO A 40 7.18 11.06 14.84
CA PRO A 40 6.99 12.06 15.89
C PRO A 40 7.36 11.59 17.30
N PHE A 41 7.43 10.29 17.53
CA PHE A 41 7.77 9.69 18.83
C PHE A 41 9.25 9.31 18.95
N GLY A 42 10.04 9.51 17.89
CA GLY A 42 11.50 9.32 17.87
C GLY A 42 11.98 7.86 17.91
N GLY A 43 11.08 6.88 17.89
CA GLY A 43 11.42 5.46 18.02
C GLY A 43 11.96 4.82 16.75
N TYR A 44 11.76 5.45 15.59
CA TYR A 44 12.03 4.90 14.27
C TYR A 44 12.79 5.85 13.35
N CYS A 45 13.54 6.80 13.91
CA CYS A 45 14.31 7.79 13.14
C CYS A 45 15.11 7.17 11.99
N GLY A 46 14.80 7.57 10.75
CA GLY A 46 15.43 7.06 9.53
C GLY A 46 14.95 5.66 9.09
N GLU A 47 14.10 4.98 9.85
CA GLU A 47 13.55 3.67 9.51
C GLU A 47 12.33 3.77 8.60
N CYS A 48 11.99 2.67 7.93
CA CYS A 48 10.85 2.59 7.02
C CYS A 48 9.50 2.96 7.67
N VAL A 49 9.33 2.63 8.95
CA VAL A 49 8.14 2.92 9.75
C VAL A 49 7.89 4.43 9.87
N SER A 50 8.95 5.24 9.91
CA SER A 50 8.83 6.70 10.04
C SER A 50 8.10 7.34 8.88
N LEU A 51 8.39 6.92 7.65
CA LEU A 51 7.66 7.41 6.49
C LEU A 51 6.18 7.08 6.61
N VAL A 52 5.82 5.82 6.91
CA VAL A 52 4.41 5.44 7.04
C VAL A 52 3.71 6.30 8.09
N LYS A 53 4.27 6.41 9.29
CA LYS A 53 3.67 7.17 10.39
C LYS A 53 3.48 8.66 10.09
N ILE A 54 4.49 9.31 9.50
CA ILE A 54 4.41 10.73 9.16
C ILE A 54 3.43 10.96 8.02
N CYS A 55 3.49 10.13 6.98
CA CYS A 55 2.72 10.32 5.76
C CYS A 55 1.22 10.06 5.98
N THR A 56 0.88 9.04 6.79
CA THR A 56 -0.52 8.65 7.04
C THR A 56 -1.11 9.24 8.33
N GLY A 57 -0.27 9.77 9.23
CA GLY A 57 -0.67 10.17 10.57
C GLY A 57 -0.94 9.00 11.53
N ASP A 58 -0.53 7.77 11.21
CA ASP A 58 -0.80 6.60 12.05
C ASP A 58 -0.09 6.65 13.41
N ARG A 59 -0.89 6.81 14.47
CA ARG A 59 -0.45 6.90 15.87
C ARG A 59 -0.33 5.55 16.57
N ARG A 60 -0.76 4.45 15.96
CA ARG A 60 -0.70 3.11 16.56
C ARG A 60 0.74 2.63 16.70
N THR A 61 1.02 1.82 17.70
CA THR A 61 2.30 1.09 17.75
C THR A 61 2.35 0.03 16.64
N ILE A 62 3.56 -0.33 16.16
CA ILE A 62 3.72 -1.37 15.13
C ILE A 62 3.16 -2.73 15.56
N HIS A 63 3.02 -2.98 16.87
CA HIS A 63 2.41 -4.19 17.42
C HIS A 63 0.89 -4.26 17.21
N GLN A 64 0.25 -3.14 16.89
CA GLN A 64 -1.18 -3.08 16.59
C GLN A 64 -1.48 -3.25 15.10
N TRP A 65 -0.48 -3.09 14.22
CA TRP A 65 -0.64 -3.33 12.79
C TRP A 65 -1.00 -4.79 12.52
N ARG A 66 -1.99 -5.00 11.65
CA ARG A 66 -2.42 -6.33 11.21
C ARG A 66 -2.33 -6.44 9.69
N PRO A 67 -2.07 -7.64 9.15
CA PRO A 67 -2.15 -7.85 7.72
C PRO A 67 -3.61 -7.70 7.26
N GLY A 68 -3.83 -6.80 6.31
CA GLY A 68 -5.07 -6.71 5.54
C GLY A 68 -4.97 -7.53 4.25
N THR A 69 -5.42 -6.95 3.14
CA THR A 69 -5.35 -7.59 1.83
C THR A 69 -3.90 -7.80 1.37
N ARG A 70 -3.60 -8.97 0.79
CA ARG A 70 -2.31 -9.22 0.15
C ARG A 70 -2.11 -8.30 -1.05
N VAL A 71 -0.93 -7.68 -1.18
CA VAL A 71 -0.70 -6.68 -2.23
C VAL A 71 -0.76 -7.28 -3.63
N ARG A 72 -0.06 -8.39 -3.86
CA ARG A 72 0.06 -8.98 -5.20
C ARG A 72 -1.32 -9.29 -5.80
N GLY A 73 -1.61 -8.67 -6.94
CA GLY A 73 -2.81 -8.91 -7.74
C GLY A 73 -4.06 -8.20 -7.22
N ALA A 74 -3.98 -7.49 -6.09
CA ALA A 74 -5.09 -6.72 -5.56
C ALA A 74 -5.20 -5.34 -6.22
N ASN A 75 -6.42 -4.85 -6.37
CA ASN A 75 -6.67 -3.46 -6.77
C ASN A 75 -6.56 -2.54 -5.54
N ILE A 76 -5.41 -1.89 -5.37
CA ILE A 76 -5.06 -1.08 -4.19
C ILE A 76 -4.91 0.38 -4.61
N ALA A 77 -5.45 1.30 -3.81
CA ALA A 77 -5.26 2.73 -4.03
C ALA A 77 -3.79 3.15 -3.84
N SER A 78 -3.27 3.96 -4.76
CA SER A 78 -1.99 4.66 -4.54
C SER A 78 -2.04 5.46 -3.24
N GLY A 79 -0.93 5.51 -2.52
CA GLY A 79 -0.85 6.09 -1.19
C GLY A 79 -1.15 5.12 -0.04
N THR A 80 -1.67 3.93 -0.31
CA THR A 80 -1.96 2.94 0.75
C THR A 80 -0.68 2.46 1.42
N ALA A 81 -0.65 2.44 2.76
CA ALA A 81 0.47 1.88 3.49
C ALA A 81 0.44 0.35 3.48
N ILE A 82 1.59 -0.23 3.21
CA ILE A 82 1.80 -1.67 3.11
C ILE A 82 2.99 -2.08 3.97
N ALA A 83 2.97 -3.32 4.47
CA ALA A 83 4.08 -3.86 5.23
C ALA A 83 4.16 -5.39 5.13
N THR A 84 5.27 -5.94 5.59
CA THR A 84 5.48 -7.38 5.71
C THR A 84 5.01 -7.91 7.05
N PHE A 85 4.28 -9.03 7.03
CA PHE A 85 3.66 -9.64 8.22
C PHE A 85 3.96 -11.14 8.33
N PRO A 86 5.22 -11.56 8.53
CA PRO A 86 5.50 -12.98 8.77
C PRO A 86 4.75 -13.44 10.02
N ASN A 87 4.03 -14.55 9.90
CA ASN A 87 3.18 -15.10 10.97
C ASN A 87 2.15 -14.09 11.53
N GLY A 88 1.65 -13.18 10.67
CA GLY A 88 0.58 -12.23 11.02
C GLY A 88 1.02 -11.04 11.87
N LYS A 89 2.32 -10.85 12.11
CA LYS A 89 2.86 -9.73 12.90
C LYS A 89 3.83 -8.92 12.05
N TYR A 90 3.81 -7.60 12.22
CA TYR A 90 4.74 -6.72 11.52
C TYR A 90 6.19 -7.10 11.83
N ARG A 91 6.98 -7.33 10.78
CA ARG A 91 8.44 -7.51 10.83
C ARG A 91 8.97 -7.37 9.41
N GLY A 92 10.10 -6.70 9.23
CA GLY A 92 10.76 -6.56 7.93
C GLY A 92 10.72 -5.12 7.44
N HIS A 93 9.71 -4.78 6.65
CA HIS A 93 9.65 -3.49 5.96
C HIS A 93 8.22 -2.93 5.86
N ALA A 94 8.14 -1.60 5.80
CA ALA A 94 6.91 -0.86 5.55
C ALA A 94 7.13 0.18 4.44
N ALA A 95 6.11 0.46 3.65
CA ALA A 95 6.22 1.36 2.51
C ALA A 95 4.86 2.00 2.18
N ILE A 96 4.89 3.04 1.35
CA ILE A 96 3.69 3.63 0.74
C ILE A 96 3.57 3.11 -0.69
N TYR A 97 2.48 2.41 -0.98
CA TYR A 97 2.17 1.83 -2.28
C TYR A 97 1.96 2.93 -3.34
N ILE A 98 2.49 2.72 -4.55
CA ILE A 98 2.20 3.55 -5.73
C ILE A 98 1.38 2.74 -6.74
N SER A 99 1.92 1.60 -7.14
CA SER A 99 1.35 0.70 -8.14
C SER A 99 1.99 -0.68 -8.02
N GLN A 100 1.54 -1.61 -8.86
CA GLN A 100 2.23 -2.89 -9.06
C GLN A 100 2.15 -3.31 -10.52
N ASP A 101 3.15 -4.04 -10.98
CA ASP A 101 3.23 -4.57 -12.33
C ASP A 101 3.78 -6.00 -12.32
N LYS A 102 4.15 -6.52 -13.49
CA LYS A 102 4.76 -7.85 -13.62
C LYS A 102 6.14 -7.99 -12.94
N ASN A 103 6.80 -6.88 -12.59
CA ASN A 103 8.14 -6.88 -12.02
C ASN A 103 8.12 -6.79 -10.49
N GLY A 104 7.13 -6.08 -9.92
CA GLY A 104 7.06 -5.89 -8.49
C GLY A 104 6.03 -4.86 -8.05
N ILE A 105 6.22 -4.40 -6.82
CA ILE A 105 5.47 -3.29 -6.23
C ILE A 105 6.31 -2.03 -6.39
N GLN A 106 5.75 -0.98 -6.97
CA GLN A 106 6.35 0.35 -6.96
C GLN A 106 5.93 1.06 -5.69
N VAL A 107 6.91 1.56 -4.93
CA VAL A 107 6.68 2.15 -3.61
C VAL A 107 7.47 3.42 -3.41
N TRP A 108 7.03 4.23 -2.44
CA TRP A 108 7.89 5.12 -1.68
C TRP A 108 8.30 4.45 -0.38
N ASP A 109 9.60 4.44 -0.10
CA ASP A 109 10.12 3.98 1.19
C ASP A 109 11.43 4.68 1.55
N GLN A 110 11.84 4.46 2.80
CA GLN A 110 13.14 4.85 3.34
C GLN A 110 13.66 3.73 4.23
N TRP A 111 14.95 3.77 4.57
CA TRP A 111 15.53 2.99 5.66
C TRP A 111 16.82 3.66 6.12
N LYS A 112 17.46 3.10 7.15
CA LYS A 112 18.69 3.68 7.69
C LYS A 112 19.75 3.82 6.60
N GLY A 113 20.21 5.07 6.38
CA GLY A 113 21.20 5.41 5.35
C GLY A 113 20.62 5.58 3.94
N HIS A 114 19.30 5.49 3.76
CA HIS A 114 18.63 5.68 2.49
C HIS A 114 17.38 6.55 2.65
N PRO A 115 17.42 7.81 2.18
CA PRO A 115 16.30 8.72 2.32
C PRO A 115 15.09 8.26 1.50
N VAL A 116 13.94 8.90 1.73
CA VAL A 116 12.71 8.62 1.00
C VAL A 116 12.94 8.70 -0.50
N SER A 117 12.75 7.58 -1.19
CA SER A 117 12.83 7.53 -2.65
C SER A 117 11.84 6.51 -3.20
N ARG A 118 11.66 6.53 -4.51
CA ARG A 118 10.94 5.47 -5.21
C ARG A 118 11.85 4.29 -5.45
N ARG A 119 11.30 3.08 -5.34
CA ARG A 119 11.92 1.86 -5.87
C ARG A 119 10.87 0.82 -6.24
N THR A 120 11.31 -0.20 -6.96
CA THR A 120 10.52 -1.41 -7.21
C THR A 120 10.97 -2.51 -6.25
N ILE A 121 10.06 -2.97 -5.40
CA ILE A 121 10.24 -4.18 -4.60
C ILE A 121 9.89 -5.36 -5.49
N ARG A 122 10.90 -6.12 -5.91
CA ARG A 122 10.72 -7.21 -6.87
C ARG A 122 9.88 -8.33 -6.30
N TRP A 123 9.05 -8.91 -7.15
CA TRP A 123 8.49 -10.25 -6.91
C TRP A 123 9.60 -11.27 -6.72
N ASN A 124 9.41 -12.23 -5.81
CA ASN A 124 10.42 -13.23 -5.45
C ASN A 124 11.79 -12.64 -5.08
N GLY A 125 11.81 -11.41 -4.55
CA GLY A 125 13.05 -10.77 -4.11
C GLY A 125 13.69 -11.48 -2.91
N SER A 126 14.99 -11.25 -2.71
CA SER A 126 15.74 -11.89 -1.62
C SER A 126 15.50 -11.21 -0.28
N GLY A 127 15.12 -12.01 0.73
CA GLY A 127 14.83 -11.53 2.07
C GLY A 127 13.45 -10.87 2.21
N LEU A 128 12.94 -10.87 3.43
CA LEU A 128 11.56 -10.44 3.73
C LEU A 128 11.26 -9.02 3.24
N SER A 129 12.16 -8.08 3.51
CA SER A 129 12.00 -6.65 3.17
C SER A 129 12.03 -6.33 1.68
N ASN A 130 12.56 -7.23 0.85
CA ASN A 130 12.69 -7.02 -0.60
C ASN A 130 11.83 -7.97 -1.42
N ASN A 131 11.06 -8.84 -0.78
CA ASN A 131 10.17 -9.76 -1.46
C ASN A 131 8.75 -9.18 -1.54
N GLY A 132 8.36 -8.70 -2.73
CA GLY A 132 7.03 -8.13 -2.95
C GLY A 132 5.89 -9.09 -2.59
N ASP A 133 6.14 -10.40 -2.68
CA ASP A 133 5.17 -11.43 -2.32
C ASP A 133 4.79 -11.47 -0.82
N SER A 134 5.57 -10.80 0.01
CA SER A 134 5.39 -10.78 1.47
C SER A 134 4.59 -9.58 1.98
N PHE A 135 4.16 -8.68 1.10
CA PHE A 135 3.50 -7.44 1.48
C PHE A 135 1.97 -7.55 1.54
N TYR A 136 1.41 -6.92 2.57
CA TYR A 136 -0.01 -6.77 2.82
C TYR A 136 -0.32 -5.30 3.11
N VAL A 137 -1.55 -4.87 2.83
CA VAL A 137 -2.09 -3.60 3.33
C VAL A 137 -2.04 -3.60 4.86
N ILE A 138 -1.65 -2.46 5.45
CA ILE A 138 -1.69 -2.30 6.91
C ILE A 138 -3.13 -2.01 7.32
N ASN A 139 -3.70 -2.91 8.11
CA ASN A 139 -4.98 -2.74 8.80
C ASN A 139 -4.80 -2.42 10.27
#